data_AF-A0A969JPZ4-F1
#
_entry.id   AF-A0A969JPZ4-F1
#
_cell.length_a   1.000
_cell.length_b   1.000
_cell.length_c   1.000
_cell.angle_alpha   90.00
_cell.angle_beta   90.00
_cell.angle_gamma   90.00
#
_symmetry.space_group_name_H-M   'P 1'
#
loop_
_entity.id
_entity.type
_entity.pdbx_description
1 polymer ?
#
loop_
_entity_poly.entity_id
_entity_poly.type
_entity_poly.pdbx_seq_one_letter_code
_entity_poly.pdbx_strand_id
1 'polypeptide(L)'
;RRMRVLELQYLEEASANTRFIPAEDTFAALRMYKDAAEAEIMRRAADVAQKALVSTLPFVKIGMTEKELAGELVVQLLRQGSSPAIPFSPIVSFGPNTANPHASPTSRKLAEGDLLLIDWGAAVDDYYSDITRTFAVGEVKPEYAKIAQIVREANEAGRAAGKPGVPCSAVDKAARDVIEKAGYGKYFTHRTGHGLGMEGHEEPYMRGDNDQLLESGMVFTVEPGIYLPGRGGVRIEDDVMVTENGIESFTDLPRELTRVV
;
A
#
# COMPACT_ATOMS: atom_id res chain seq x y z
N ARG A 1 5.59 -5.10 -18.75
CA ARG A 1 5.26 -6.53 -18.93
C ARG A 1 6.55 -7.32 -19.18
N ARG A 2 6.76 -8.45 -18.50
CA ARG A 2 7.93 -9.34 -18.71
C ARG A 2 7.75 -10.20 -19.96
N MET A 3 8.82 -10.40 -20.73
CA MET A 3 8.81 -11.33 -21.88
C MET A 3 8.69 -12.77 -21.36
N ARG A 4 7.80 -13.60 -21.91
CA ARG A 4 7.73 -15.01 -21.52
C ARG A 4 8.80 -15.79 -22.28
N VAL A 5 9.24 -16.91 -21.69
CA VAL A 5 10.25 -17.79 -22.29
C VAL A 5 9.89 -18.21 -23.72
N LEU A 6 8.60 -18.45 -23.99
CA LEU A 6 8.12 -18.81 -25.32
C LEU A 6 8.40 -17.71 -26.37
N GLU A 7 8.15 -16.44 -26.04
CA GLU A 7 8.47 -15.34 -26.97
C GLU A 7 9.97 -15.20 -27.18
N LEU A 8 10.77 -15.35 -26.12
CA LEU A 8 12.22 -15.32 -26.22
C LEU A 8 12.72 -16.43 -27.17
N GLN A 9 12.20 -17.65 -27.03
CA GLN A 9 12.55 -18.79 -27.89
C GLN A 9 12.25 -18.50 -29.36
N TYR A 10 11.07 -17.94 -29.68
CA TYR A 10 10.75 -17.57 -31.06
C TYR A 10 11.69 -16.49 -31.62
N LEU A 11 12.12 -15.54 -30.80
CA LEU A 11 13.08 -14.51 -31.20
C LEU A 11 14.48 -15.10 -31.44
N GLU A 12 14.93 -16.01 -30.58
CA GLU A 12 16.19 -16.72 -30.72
C GLU A 12 16.21 -17.62 -31.96
N GLU A 13 15.11 -18.31 -32.27
CA GLU A 13 14.96 -19.13 -33.48
C GLU A 13 14.96 -18.27 -34.76
N ALA A 14 14.24 -17.14 -34.76
CA ALA A 14 14.16 -16.25 -35.91
C ALA A 14 15.45 -15.45 -36.16
N SER A 15 16.29 -15.29 -35.13
CA SER A 15 17.51 -14.50 -35.18
C SER A 15 18.67 -15.17 -34.44
N ALA A 16 19.08 -16.34 -34.93
CA ALA A 16 20.10 -17.20 -34.30
C ALA A 16 21.47 -16.55 -34.02
N ASN A 17 21.79 -15.41 -34.65
CA ASN A 17 23.04 -14.67 -34.44
C ASN A 17 22.87 -13.41 -33.57
N THR A 18 21.67 -13.15 -33.05
CA THR A 18 21.37 -12.01 -32.19
C THR A 18 21.38 -12.44 -30.73
N ARG A 19 22.03 -11.65 -29.88
CA ARG A 19 22.00 -11.84 -28.42
C ARG A 19 20.93 -10.95 -27.80
N PHE A 20 19.97 -11.55 -27.12
CA PHE A 20 18.98 -10.85 -26.32
C PHE A 20 19.52 -10.66 -24.89
N ILE A 21 19.45 -9.43 -24.38
CA ILE A 21 19.94 -9.09 -23.04
C ILE A 21 18.74 -8.56 -22.24
N PRO A 22 18.50 -9.08 -21.02
CA PRO A 22 17.50 -8.53 -20.10
C PRO A 22 17.75 -7.04 -19.85
N ALA A 23 16.71 -6.22 -19.94
CA ALA A 23 16.78 -4.76 -19.75
C ALA A 23 16.05 -4.29 -18.49
N GLU A 24 15.58 -5.21 -17.66
CA GLU A 24 14.77 -4.98 -16.46
C GLU A 24 15.42 -3.96 -15.53
N ASP A 25 16.71 -4.15 -15.20
CA ASP A 25 17.43 -3.26 -14.29
C ASP A 25 17.60 -1.85 -14.88
N THR A 26 17.73 -1.74 -16.20
CA THR A 26 17.82 -0.44 -16.89
C THR A 26 16.51 0.32 -16.79
N PHE A 27 15.38 -0.35 -17.04
CA PHE A 27 14.06 0.27 -16.91
C PHE A 27 13.70 0.56 -15.45
N ALA A 28 14.05 -0.33 -14.51
CA ALA A 28 13.83 -0.12 -13.09
C ALA A 28 14.57 1.13 -12.60
N ALA A 29 15.85 1.29 -12.96
CA ALA A 29 16.64 2.46 -12.60
C ALA A 29 16.07 3.77 -13.16
N LEU A 30 15.53 3.76 -14.39
CA LEU A 30 14.90 4.95 -14.98
C LEU A 30 13.56 5.30 -14.31
N ARG A 31 12.69 4.30 -14.13
CA ARG A 31 11.32 4.48 -13.58
C ARG A 31 11.31 4.80 -12.09
N MET A 32 12.39 4.50 -11.39
CA MET A 32 12.51 4.78 -9.97
C MET A 32 12.35 6.27 -9.65
N TYR A 33 12.81 7.14 -10.55
CA TYR A 33 12.75 8.59 -10.41
C TYR A 33 11.60 9.15 -11.24
N LYS A 34 10.57 9.66 -10.56
CA LYS A 34 9.42 10.28 -11.20
C LYS A 34 9.75 11.72 -11.54
N ASP A 35 9.47 12.12 -12.76
CA ASP A 35 9.43 13.52 -13.13
C ASP A 35 8.17 14.21 -12.55
N ALA A 36 8.08 15.53 -12.75
CA ALA A 36 6.96 16.31 -12.24
C ALA A 36 5.60 15.89 -12.86
N ALA A 37 5.58 15.49 -14.14
CA ALA A 37 4.34 15.07 -14.79
C ALA A 37 3.88 13.71 -14.26
N GLU A 38 4.80 12.77 -14.06
CA GLU A 38 4.53 11.47 -13.42
C GLU A 38 3.99 11.65 -12.00
N ALA A 39 4.63 12.50 -11.20
CA ALA A 39 4.18 12.81 -9.84
C ALA A 39 2.77 13.43 -9.79
N GLU A 40 2.41 14.31 -10.73
CA GLU A 40 1.04 14.85 -10.83
C GLU A 40 0.01 13.77 -11.19
N ILE A 41 0.35 12.81 -12.04
CA ILE A 41 -0.53 11.68 -12.34
C ILE A 41 -0.72 10.82 -11.09
N MET A 42 0.35 10.53 -10.34
CA MET A 42 0.27 9.76 -9.11
C MET A 42 -0.56 10.47 -8.02
N ARG A 43 -0.44 11.79 -7.87
CA ARG A 43 -1.32 12.58 -6.98
C ARG A 43 -2.79 12.46 -7.38
N ARG A 44 -3.08 12.52 -8.68
CA ARG A 44 -4.45 12.28 -9.19
C ARG A 44 -4.93 10.87 -8.88
N ALA A 45 -4.08 9.85 -9.04
CA ALA A 45 -4.43 8.48 -8.68
C ALA A 45 -4.78 8.37 -7.18
N ALA A 46 -3.95 8.94 -6.30
CA ALA A 46 -4.23 8.96 -4.86
C ALA A 46 -5.53 9.70 -4.54
N ASP A 47 -5.80 10.86 -5.13
CA ASP A 47 -7.06 11.60 -4.97
C ASP A 47 -8.29 10.78 -5.40
N VAL A 48 -8.22 10.08 -6.54
CA VAL A 48 -9.28 9.15 -7.01
C VAL A 48 -9.52 8.04 -5.99
N ALA A 49 -8.44 7.40 -5.51
CA ALA A 49 -8.54 6.34 -4.51
C ALA A 49 -9.19 6.83 -3.20
N GLN A 50 -8.80 8.01 -2.71
CA GLN A 50 -9.34 8.60 -1.49
C GLN A 50 -10.83 8.96 -1.63
N LYS A 51 -11.23 9.57 -2.75
CA LYS A 51 -12.64 9.87 -3.04
C LYS A 51 -13.48 8.60 -3.16
N ALA A 52 -12.91 7.53 -3.71
CA ALA A 52 -13.60 6.25 -3.82
C ALA A 52 -13.91 5.67 -2.43
N LEU A 53 -12.93 5.65 -1.52
CA LEU A 53 -13.15 5.22 -0.14
C LEU A 53 -14.23 6.03 0.55
N VAL A 54 -14.15 7.37 0.50
CA VAL A 54 -15.15 8.26 1.11
C VAL A 54 -16.55 7.97 0.58
N SER A 55 -16.68 7.64 -0.71
CA SER A 55 -17.95 7.26 -1.33
C SER A 55 -18.41 5.84 -0.95
N THR A 56 -17.49 4.95 -0.59
CA THR A 56 -17.76 3.57 -0.15
C THR A 56 -18.18 3.49 1.31
N LEU A 57 -17.61 4.31 2.21
CA LEU A 57 -17.88 4.24 3.65
C LEU A 57 -19.39 4.29 4.04
N PRO A 58 -20.26 5.07 3.39
CA PRO A 58 -21.71 5.06 3.66
C PRO A 58 -22.41 3.72 3.40
N PHE A 59 -21.79 2.82 2.64
CA PHE A 59 -22.34 1.49 2.35
C PHE A 59 -21.98 0.43 3.40
N VAL A 60 -21.04 0.74 4.31
CA VAL A 60 -20.64 -0.17 5.38
C VAL A 60 -21.83 -0.43 6.30
N LYS A 61 -22.22 -1.70 6.43
CA LYS A 61 -23.37 -2.14 7.25
C LYS A 61 -23.07 -3.46 7.93
N ILE A 62 -23.43 -3.57 9.20
CA ILE A 62 -23.39 -4.84 9.93
C ILE A 62 -24.16 -5.90 9.16
N GLY A 63 -23.58 -7.10 9.03
CA GLY A 63 -24.14 -8.23 8.31
C GLY A 63 -23.76 -8.34 6.84
N MET A 64 -23.20 -7.28 6.22
CA MET A 64 -22.64 -7.36 4.87
C MET A 64 -21.37 -8.21 4.85
N THR A 65 -21.03 -8.78 3.71
CA THR A 65 -19.82 -9.57 3.50
C THR A 65 -18.65 -8.71 3.00
N GLU A 66 -17.43 -9.20 3.21
CA GLU A 66 -16.22 -8.56 2.69
C GLU A 66 -16.28 -8.40 1.16
N LYS A 67 -16.81 -9.41 0.45
CA LYS A 67 -17.01 -9.36 -1.00
C LYS A 67 -18.00 -8.29 -1.45
N GLU A 68 -19.09 -8.08 -0.72
CA GLU A 68 -20.06 -7.03 -1.05
C GLU A 68 -19.42 -5.64 -0.92
N LEU A 69 -18.65 -5.40 0.14
CA LEU A 69 -17.97 -4.12 0.33
C LEU A 69 -16.83 -3.92 -0.68
N ALA A 70 -16.05 -4.96 -0.99
CA ALA A 70 -15.01 -4.90 -2.01
C ALA A 70 -15.59 -4.62 -3.40
N GLY A 71 -16.73 -5.22 -3.74
CA GLY A 71 -17.43 -4.94 -5.00
C GLY A 71 -17.90 -3.49 -5.08
N GLU A 72 -18.46 -2.95 -4.00
CA GLU A 72 -18.85 -1.54 -3.94
C GLU A 72 -17.63 -0.62 -4.09
N LEU A 73 -16.51 -0.93 -3.45
CA LEU A 73 -15.27 -0.16 -3.59
C LEU A 73 -14.78 -0.10 -5.04
N VAL A 74 -14.81 -1.23 -5.77
CA VAL A 74 -14.46 -1.25 -7.20
C VAL A 74 -15.42 -0.38 -8.02
N VAL A 75 -16.72 -0.41 -7.74
CA VAL A 75 -17.69 0.46 -8.41
C VAL A 75 -17.37 1.93 -8.15
N GLN A 76 -17.03 2.29 -6.91
CA GLN A 76 -16.68 3.66 -6.56
C GLN A 76 -15.37 4.11 -7.21
N LEU A 77 -14.34 3.26 -7.26
CA LEU A 77 -13.10 3.55 -7.98
C LEU A 77 -13.35 3.91 -9.45
N LEU A 78 -14.16 3.10 -10.15
CA LEU A 78 -14.53 3.37 -11.54
C LEU A 78 -15.31 4.67 -11.69
N ARG A 79 -16.25 4.95 -10.78
CA ARG A 79 -17.05 6.19 -10.79
C ARG A 79 -16.20 7.44 -10.57
N GLN A 80 -15.15 7.34 -9.77
CA GLN A 80 -14.22 8.45 -9.49
C GLN A 80 -13.15 8.64 -10.58
N GLY A 81 -13.12 7.77 -11.60
CA GLY A 81 -12.23 7.92 -12.76
C GLY A 81 -11.02 7.00 -12.77
N SER A 82 -10.98 5.96 -11.93
CA SER A 82 -9.95 4.92 -12.04
C SER A 82 -10.15 4.12 -13.32
N SER A 83 -9.05 3.74 -13.95
CA SER A 83 -9.04 2.72 -15.00
C SER A 83 -9.54 1.38 -14.46
N PRO A 84 -10.16 0.51 -15.28
CA PRO A 84 -10.60 -0.82 -14.86
C PRO A 84 -9.47 -1.75 -14.45
N ALA A 85 -8.28 -1.56 -15.04
CA ALA A 85 -7.07 -2.27 -14.66
C ALA A 85 -6.44 -1.56 -13.45
N ILE A 86 -6.77 -2.04 -12.25
CA ILE A 86 -6.24 -1.58 -10.97
C ILE A 86 -4.94 -2.35 -10.59
N PRO A 87 -4.06 -1.79 -9.75
CA PRO A 87 -2.74 -2.38 -9.45
C PRO A 87 -2.84 -3.77 -8.80
N PHE A 88 -3.91 -4.00 -8.03
CA PHE A 88 -4.23 -5.26 -7.38
C PHE A 88 -5.73 -5.31 -7.05
N SER A 89 -6.24 -6.51 -6.76
CA SER A 89 -7.62 -6.67 -6.27
C SER A 89 -7.73 -6.11 -4.84
N PRO A 90 -8.66 -5.19 -4.54
CA PRO A 90 -8.74 -4.55 -3.22
C PRO A 90 -8.86 -5.58 -2.09
N ILE A 91 -8.11 -5.37 -1.01
CA ILE A 91 -8.27 -6.17 0.20
C ILE A 91 -9.33 -5.48 1.05
N VAL A 92 -10.39 -6.22 1.34
CA VAL A 92 -11.38 -5.86 2.35
C VAL A 92 -11.45 -7.03 3.31
N SER A 93 -11.14 -6.77 4.58
CA SER A 93 -11.10 -7.81 5.60
C SER A 93 -11.71 -7.33 6.90
N PHE A 94 -12.43 -8.22 7.59
CA PHE A 94 -13.18 -7.92 8.79
C PHE A 94 -12.72 -8.79 9.96
N GLY A 95 -12.70 -8.22 11.18
CA GLY A 95 -12.42 -8.93 12.42
C GLY A 95 -11.13 -9.77 12.33
N PRO A 96 -11.15 -11.08 12.61
CA PRO A 96 -9.96 -11.95 12.51
C PRO A 96 -9.26 -11.97 11.15
N ASN A 97 -9.96 -11.69 10.04
CA ASN A 97 -9.35 -11.69 8.72
C ASN A 97 -8.37 -10.51 8.55
N THR A 98 -8.54 -9.42 9.31
CA THR A 98 -7.60 -8.28 9.31
C THR A 98 -6.21 -8.66 9.84
N ALA A 99 -6.06 -9.82 10.50
CA ALA A 99 -4.76 -10.35 10.91
C ALA A 99 -3.97 -11.02 9.77
N ASN A 100 -4.50 -11.07 8.54
CA ASN A 100 -3.76 -11.53 7.37
C ASN A 100 -3.40 -10.32 6.49
N PRO A 101 -2.11 -9.96 6.35
CA PRO A 101 -1.68 -8.80 5.55
C PRO A 101 -2.05 -8.92 4.06
N HIS A 102 -2.26 -10.15 3.57
CA HIS A 102 -2.60 -10.46 2.18
C HIS A 102 -3.97 -11.16 2.07
N ALA A 103 -4.92 -10.74 2.91
CA ALA A 103 -6.27 -11.30 2.86
C ALA A 103 -6.90 -11.11 1.47
N SER A 104 -7.82 -12.00 1.11
CA SER A 104 -8.73 -11.80 -0.01
C SER A 104 -10.15 -11.71 0.53
N PRO A 105 -11.01 -10.82 0.01
CA PRO A 105 -12.39 -10.70 0.48
C PRO A 105 -13.13 -12.05 0.48
N THR A 106 -13.68 -12.43 1.64
CA THR A 106 -14.42 -13.67 1.85
C THR A 106 -15.93 -13.42 1.99
N SER A 107 -16.69 -14.47 2.28
CA SER A 107 -18.11 -14.39 2.66
C SER A 107 -18.32 -14.12 4.16
N ARG A 108 -17.26 -13.83 4.93
CA ARG A 108 -17.39 -13.42 6.34
C ARG A 108 -18.22 -12.15 6.42
N LYS A 109 -19.19 -12.14 7.34
CA LYS A 109 -20.05 -10.99 7.61
C LYS A 109 -19.42 -10.03 8.60
N LEU A 110 -19.63 -8.73 8.40
CA LEU A 110 -19.25 -7.66 9.32
C LEU A 110 -20.07 -7.76 10.61
N ALA A 111 -19.42 -7.64 11.76
CA ALA A 111 -20.06 -7.64 13.07
C ALA A 111 -19.62 -6.42 13.90
N GLU A 112 -20.46 -6.03 14.86
CA GLU A 112 -20.12 -5.05 15.89
C GLU A 112 -18.84 -5.47 16.63
N GLY A 113 -17.92 -4.53 16.86
CA GLY A 113 -16.64 -4.76 17.53
C GLY A 113 -15.54 -5.35 16.63
N ASP A 114 -15.80 -5.50 15.33
CA ASP A 114 -14.77 -5.84 14.35
C ASP A 114 -13.84 -4.66 14.03
N LEU A 115 -12.61 -5.00 13.62
CA LEU A 115 -11.82 -4.11 12.77
C LEU A 115 -12.23 -4.31 11.31
N LEU A 116 -12.26 -3.22 10.55
CA LEU A 116 -12.43 -3.21 9.10
C LEU A 116 -11.14 -2.67 8.48
N LEU A 117 -10.36 -3.53 7.82
CA LEU A 117 -9.18 -3.11 7.07
C LEU A 117 -9.52 -3.10 5.58
N ILE A 118 -9.21 -1.97 4.92
CA ILE A 118 -9.36 -1.76 3.49
C ILE A 118 -7.99 -1.36 2.94
N ASP A 119 -7.51 -2.08 1.94
CA ASP A 119 -6.30 -1.83 1.16
C ASP A 119 -6.71 -1.72 -0.31
N TRP A 120 -6.42 -0.59 -0.94
CA TRP A 120 -6.89 -0.30 -2.28
C TRP A 120 -6.04 0.76 -2.98
N GLY A 121 -6.10 0.72 -4.31
CA GLY A 121 -5.44 1.69 -5.17
C GLY A 121 -6.31 2.04 -6.37
N ALA A 122 -6.08 3.21 -6.94
CA ALA A 122 -6.62 3.62 -8.23
C ALA A 122 -5.54 3.61 -9.31
N ALA A 123 -5.97 3.55 -10.57
CA ALA A 123 -5.12 3.63 -11.75
C ALA A 123 -5.51 4.81 -12.62
N VAL A 124 -4.60 5.75 -12.86
CA VAL A 124 -4.81 6.95 -13.68
C VAL A 124 -3.63 7.08 -14.65
N ASP A 125 -3.93 7.19 -15.94
CA ASP A 125 -2.93 7.37 -17.01
C ASP A 125 -1.72 6.41 -16.89
N ASP A 126 -1.98 5.14 -16.59
CA ASP A 126 -1.01 4.03 -16.37
C ASP A 126 -0.14 4.11 -15.10
N TYR A 127 -0.43 5.02 -14.15
CA TYR A 127 0.19 5.07 -12.82
C TYR A 127 -0.79 4.68 -11.73
N TYR A 128 -0.25 4.18 -10.62
CA TYR A 128 -1.01 3.63 -9.52
C TYR A 128 -0.85 4.44 -8.23
N SER A 129 -1.86 4.32 -7.37
CA SER A 129 -1.83 4.67 -5.95
C SER A 129 -1.96 3.39 -5.11
N ASP A 130 -1.56 3.44 -3.85
CA ASP A 130 -1.67 2.32 -2.91
C ASP A 130 -1.94 2.82 -1.48
N ILE A 131 -3.13 2.52 -0.95
CA ILE A 131 -3.60 3.09 0.31
C ILE A 131 -4.26 2.01 1.15
N THR A 132 -3.84 1.91 2.40
CA THR A 132 -4.50 1.11 3.43
C THR A 132 -5.01 1.99 4.58
N ARG A 133 -6.27 1.76 4.98
CA ARG A 133 -6.87 2.31 6.21
C ARG A 133 -7.61 1.24 6.99
N THR A 134 -7.59 1.37 8.31
CA THR A 134 -8.32 0.49 9.23
C THR A 134 -9.33 1.30 10.04
N PHE A 135 -10.53 0.76 10.18
CA PHE A 135 -11.67 1.38 10.86
C PHE A 135 -12.17 0.50 12.00
N ALA A 136 -12.75 1.12 13.02
CA ALA A 136 -13.48 0.43 14.08
C ALA A 136 -14.97 0.33 13.71
N VAL A 137 -15.55 -0.86 13.79
CA VAL A 137 -16.99 -1.07 13.64
C VAL A 137 -17.63 -0.96 15.01
N GLY A 138 -18.25 0.18 15.29
CA GLY A 138 -18.81 0.49 16.61
C GLY A 138 -17.76 0.45 17.73
N GLU A 139 -18.03 -0.24 18.83
CA GLU A 139 -17.08 -0.35 19.97
C GLU A 139 -16.15 -1.56 19.84
N VAL A 140 -14.85 -1.29 19.63
CA VAL A 140 -13.80 -2.31 19.52
C VAL A 140 -13.06 -2.55 20.84
N LYS A 141 -12.42 -3.72 20.97
CA LYS A 141 -11.58 -4.06 22.13
C LYS A 141 -10.48 -3.01 22.35
N PRO A 142 -10.13 -2.67 23.62
CA PRO A 142 -9.06 -1.71 23.92
C PRO A 142 -7.70 -2.06 23.28
N GLU A 143 -7.39 -3.35 23.11
CA GLU A 143 -6.17 -3.80 22.43
C GLU A 143 -6.11 -3.30 20.97
N TYR A 144 -7.25 -3.20 20.27
CA TYR A 144 -7.31 -2.75 18.88
C TYR A 144 -7.03 -1.24 18.76
N ALA A 145 -7.59 -0.43 19.67
CA ALA A 145 -7.25 0.98 19.76
C ALA A 145 -5.75 1.18 20.08
N LYS A 146 -5.19 0.35 20.97
CA LYS A 146 -3.77 0.39 21.32
C LYS A 146 -2.87 0.08 20.12
N ILE A 147 -3.10 -1.02 19.40
CA ILE A 147 -2.27 -1.36 18.23
C ILE A 147 -2.45 -0.35 17.09
N ALA A 148 -3.65 0.23 16.92
CA ALA A 148 -3.85 1.26 15.92
C ALA A 148 -3.05 2.52 16.21
N GLN A 149 -2.98 2.95 17.47
CA GLN A 149 -2.13 4.07 17.87
C GLN A 149 -0.64 3.79 17.60
N ILE A 150 -0.16 2.59 17.93
CA ILE A 150 1.23 2.18 17.68
C ILE A 150 1.54 2.18 16.18
N VAL A 151 0.63 1.63 15.35
CA VAL A 151 0.80 1.61 13.88
C VAL A 151 0.81 3.03 13.31
N ARG A 152 -0.05 3.93 13.83
CA ARG A 152 -0.05 5.35 13.43
C ARG A 152 1.29 6.02 13.72
N GLU A 153 1.82 5.82 14.93
CA GLU A 153 3.14 6.33 15.34
C GLU A 153 4.28 5.72 14.50
N ALA A 154 4.19 4.44 14.16
CA ALA A 154 5.16 3.78 13.30
C ALA A 154 5.15 4.33 11.86
N ASN A 155 3.97 4.55 11.30
CA ASN A 155 3.79 5.14 9.97
C ASN A 155 4.28 6.60 9.94
N GLU A 156 4.02 7.38 11.01
CA GLU A 156 4.59 8.72 11.19
C GLU A 156 6.12 8.70 11.27
N ALA A 157 6.71 7.78 12.04
CA ALA A 157 8.16 7.64 12.17
C ALA A 157 8.82 7.21 10.85
N GLY A 158 8.23 6.26 10.12
CA GLY A 158 8.70 5.85 8.80
C GLY A 158 8.69 7.00 7.80
N ARG A 159 7.58 7.75 7.73
CA ARG A 159 7.48 8.97 6.92
C ARG A 159 8.56 10.00 7.31
N ALA A 160 8.68 10.33 8.58
CA ALA A 160 9.64 11.33 9.05
C ALA A 160 11.11 10.96 8.79
N ALA A 161 11.42 9.67 8.64
CA ALA A 161 12.76 9.19 8.31
C ALA A 161 13.12 9.38 6.82
N GLY A 162 12.12 9.44 5.93
CA GLY A 162 12.32 9.60 4.49
C GLY A 162 12.87 10.98 4.13
N LYS A 163 14.05 11.01 3.53
CA LYS A 163 14.68 12.21 2.95
C LYS A 163 15.86 11.82 2.05
N PRO A 164 16.36 12.71 1.19
CA PRO A 164 17.52 12.44 0.36
C PRO A 164 18.75 11.98 1.17
N GLY A 165 19.48 11.00 0.64
CA GLY A 165 20.73 10.47 1.21
C GLY A 165 20.55 9.52 2.39
N VAL A 166 19.31 9.20 2.78
CA VAL A 166 19.02 8.19 3.81
C VAL A 166 18.80 6.83 3.15
N PRO A 167 19.37 5.72 3.66
CA PRO A 167 19.14 4.40 3.09
C PRO A 167 17.69 3.95 3.30
N CYS A 168 17.13 3.18 2.35
CA CYS A 168 15.78 2.61 2.46
C CYS A 168 15.57 1.80 3.76
N SER A 169 16.63 1.12 4.24
CA SER A 169 16.64 0.39 5.51
C SER A 169 16.36 1.27 6.72
N ALA A 170 16.69 2.56 6.67
CA ALA A 170 16.41 3.48 7.78
C ALA A 170 14.92 3.85 7.90
N VAL A 171 14.17 3.88 6.79
CA VAL A 171 12.71 4.04 6.80
C VAL A 171 12.06 2.84 7.48
N ASP A 172 12.46 1.62 7.09
CA ASP A 172 11.97 0.39 7.73
C ASP A 172 12.31 0.37 9.22
N LYS A 173 13.56 0.67 9.55
CA LYS A 173 14.01 0.71 10.94
C LYS A 173 13.22 1.71 11.79
N ALA A 174 12.93 2.90 11.26
CA ALA A 174 12.20 3.92 12.00
C ALA A 174 10.78 3.45 12.37
N ALA A 175 10.05 2.83 11.44
CA ALA A 175 8.72 2.28 11.70
C ALA A 175 8.79 1.04 12.60
N ARG A 176 9.70 0.11 12.30
CA ARG A 176 9.86 -1.16 13.01
C ARG A 176 10.26 -0.96 14.47
N ASP A 177 11.17 -0.03 14.76
CA ASP A 177 11.60 0.29 16.12
C ASP A 177 10.43 0.74 17.02
N VAL A 178 9.44 1.47 16.49
CA VAL A 178 8.24 1.88 17.24
C VAL A 178 7.44 0.66 17.67
N ILE A 179 7.15 -0.24 16.72
CA ILE A 179 6.37 -1.45 16.97
C ILE A 179 7.11 -2.42 17.91
N GLU A 180 8.42 -2.57 17.75
CA GLU A 180 9.27 -3.42 18.59
C GLU A 180 9.33 -2.92 20.03
N LYS A 181 9.57 -1.62 20.24
CA LYS A 181 9.59 -1.00 21.58
C LYS A 181 8.26 -1.12 22.31
N ALA A 182 7.14 -1.12 21.56
CA ALA A 182 5.81 -1.34 22.12
C ALA A 182 5.52 -2.82 22.46
N GLY A 183 6.43 -3.74 22.15
CA GLY A 183 6.32 -5.17 22.44
C GLY A 183 5.61 -5.99 21.36
N TYR A 184 5.36 -5.41 20.17
CA TYR A 184 4.62 -6.05 19.07
C TYR A 184 5.50 -6.47 17.89
N GLY A 185 6.83 -6.39 17.99
CA GLY A 185 7.77 -6.68 16.88
C GLY A 185 7.51 -7.98 16.12
N LYS A 186 7.23 -9.07 16.84
CA LYS A 186 6.92 -10.38 16.23
C LYS A 186 5.64 -10.42 15.38
N TYR A 187 4.82 -9.37 15.44
CA TYR A 187 3.56 -9.20 14.71
C TYR A 187 3.67 -8.24 13.53
N PHE A 188 4.86 -7.69 13.25
CA PHE A 188 5.16 -6.91 12.05
C PHE A 188 6.05 -7.72 11.11
N THR A 189 5.42 -8.46 10.20
CA THR A 189 6.04 -9.59 9.47
C THR A 189 6.44 -9.28 8.03
N HIS A 190 6.20 -8.07 7.54
CA HIS A 190 6.56 -7.64 6.19
C HIS A 190 7.48 -6.42 6.23
N ARG A 191 7.94 -6.00 5.03
CA ARG A 191 8.69 -4.75 4.82
C ARG A 191 7.81 -3.54 5.10
N THR A 192 8.41 -2.40 5.42
CA THR A 192 7.67 -1.15 5.67
C THR A 192 7.10 -0.52 4.41
N GLY A 193 7.56 -0.90 3.22
CA GLY A 193 6.98 -0.44 1.97
C GLY A 193 7.79 -0.79 0.73
N HIS A 194 7.37 -0.26 -0.41
CA HIS A 194 7.94 -0.52 -1.74
C HIS A 194 7.76 0.68 -2.67
N GLY A 195 8.52 0.71 -3.76
CA GLY A 195 8.37 1.69 -4.81
C GLY A 195 7.02 1.53 -5.50
N LEU A 196 6.51 2.65 -6.01
CA LEU A 196 5.21 2.74 -6.65
C LEU A 196 5.31 3.64 -7.88
N GLY A 197 4.57 3.29 -8.93
CA GLY A 197 4.55 4.03 -10.19
C GLY A 197 3.65 3.35 -11.21
N MET A 198 4.23 2.90 -12.31
CA MET A 198 3.52 2.12 -13.33
C MET A 198 3.34 0.64 -12.97
N GLU A 199 3.95 0.19 -11.86
CA GLU A 199 3.71 -1.10 -11.25
C GLU A 199 3.33 -0.89 -9.77
N GLY A 200 2.43 -1.74 -9.24
CA GLY A 200 2.04 -1.68 -7.82
C GLY A 200 3.21 -1.98 -6.88
N HIS A 201 4.18 -2.77 -7.35
CA HIS A 201 5.45 -3.01 -6.66
C HIS A 201 6.61 -2.77 -7.62
N GLU A 202 7.42 -1.75 -7.36
CA GLU A 202 8.68 -1.47 -8.05
C GLU A 202 9.77 -1.04 -7.06
N GLU A 203 10.99 -0.76 -7.54
CA GLU A 203 12.05 -0.23 -6.69
C GLU A 203 11.76 1.25 -6.31
N PRO A 204 12.18 1.74 -5.13
CA PRO A 204 12.97 1.04 -4.10
C PRO A 204 12.13 0.34 -3.01
N TYR A 205 12.68 -0.70 -2.38
CA TYR A 205 12.00 -1.39 -1.26
C TYR A 205 12.45 -0.91 0.14
N MET A 206 11.50 -0.51 0.99
CA MET A 206 11.76 -0.12 2.39
C MET A 206 11.83 -1.36 3.30
N ARG A 207 12.97 -2.04 3.26
CA ARG A 207 13.27 -3.25 4.06
C ARG A 207 14.63 -3.12 4.74
N GLY A 208 14.82 -3.79 5.88
CA GLY A 208 15.97 -3.62 6.77
C GLY A 208 17.35 -3.95 6.19
N ASP A 209 17.44 -4.60 5.03
CA ASP A 209 18.68 -4.98 4.33
C ASP A 209 18.92 -4.20 3.02
N ASN A 210 18.18 -3.10 2.79
CA ASN A 210 18.34 -2.27 1.60
C ASN A 210 19.09 -0.97 1.89
N ASP A 211 20.39 -0.93 1.52
CA ASP A 211 21.27 0.22 1.68
C ASP A 211 21.16 1.25 0.54
N GLN A 212 20.26 1.05 -0.42
CA GLN A 212 20.01 2.04 -1.46
C GLN A 212 19.61 3.37 -0.84
N LEU A 213 20.24 4.45 -1.27
CA LEU A 213 19.94 5.79 -0.79
C LEU A 213 18.67 6.31 -1.47
N LEU A 214 17.80 6.92 -0.67
CA LEU A 214 16.67 7.70 -1.15
C LEU A 214 17.18 8.96 -1.86
N GLU A 215 16.58 9.27 -3.01
CA GLU A 215 16.88 10.47 -3.78
C GLU A 215 15.57 11.13 -4.22
N SER A 216 15.64 12.44 -4.54
CA SER A 216 14.46 13.20 -4.98
C SER A 216 13.81 12.57 -6.22
N GLY A 217 12.48 12.53 -6.23
CA GLY A 217 11.68 11.89 -7.29
C GLY A 217 11.37 10.42 -7.05
N MET A 218 11.98 9.76 -6.07
CA MET A 218 11.57 8.40 -5.69
C MET A 218 10.20 8.42 -5.01
N VAL A 219 9.29 7.57 -5.46
CA VAL A 219 7.94 7.39 -4.88
C VAL A 219 7.81 5.98 -4.31
N PHE A 220 7.30 5.87 -3.08
CA PHE A 220 7.13 4.59 -2.37
C PHE A 220 6.02 4.64 -1.32
N THR A 221 5.59 3.47 -0.85
CA THR A 221 4.60 3.32 0.24
C THR A 221 5.27 3.33 1.63
N VAL A 222 4.55 3.82 2.64
CA VAL A 222 4.92 3.66 4.07
C VAL A 222 3.77 2.99 4.81
N GLU A 223 3.83 1.67 4.95
CA GLU A 223 2.71 0.80 5.27
C GLU A 223 2.91 -0.13 6.49
N PRO A 224 3.43 0.33 7.64
CA PRO A 224 3.62 -0.56 8.79
C PRO A 224 2.29 -1.15 9.29
N GLY A 225 2.37 -2.36 9.87
CA GLY A 225 1.20 -3.06 10.37
C GLY A 225 1.49 -3.99 11.55
N ILE A 226 0.47 -4.21 12.37
CA ILE A 226 0.47 -5.19 13.46
C ILE A 226 -0.64 -6.19 13.22
N TYR A 227 -0.27 -7.48 13.12
CA TYR A 227 -1.20 -8.57 12.82
C TYR A 227 -1.23 -9.57 13.97
N LEU A 228 -2.36 -9.69 14.65
CA LEU A 228 -2.55 -10.60 15.79
C LEU A 228 -3.29 -11.86 15.30
N PRO A 229 -2.60 -13.00 15.07
CA PRO A 229 -3.19 -14.17 14.43
C PRO A 229 -4.48 -14.64 15.10
N GLY A 230 -5.52 -14.88 14.30
CA GLY A 230 -6.83 -15.32 14.77
C GLY A 230 -7.66 -14.25 15.52
N ARG A 231 -7.15 -13.01 15.63
CA ARG A 231 -7.82 -11.93 16.38
C ARG A 231 -8.16 -10.74 15.49
N GLY A 232 -7.16 -10.02 14.99
CA GLY A 232 -7.31 -8.85 14.14
C GLY A 232 -5.97 -8.18 13.85
N GLY A 233 -5.96 -7.19 12.99
CA GLY A 233 -4.76 -6.46 12.61
C GLY A 233 -5.09 -5.05 12.11
N VAL A 234 -4.07 -4.20 12.15
CA VAL A 234 -4.14 -2.81 11.71
C VAL A 234 -2.96 -2.56 10.79
N ARG A 235 -3.23 -1.91 9.66
CA ARG A 235 -2.23 -1.31 8.77
C ARG A 235 -2.68 0.10 8.39
N ILE A 236 -1.70 0.98 8.27
CA ILE A 236 -1.87 2.35 7.77
C ILE A 236 -0.78 2.55 6.73
N GLU A 237 -1.18 3.00 5.54
CA GLU A 237 -0.30 3.14 4.40
C GLU A 237 -0.50 4.47 3.68
N ASP A 238 0.60 5.06 3.26
CA ASP A 238 0.61 6.31 2.52
C ASP A 238 1.59 6.24 1.36
N ASP A 239 1.17 6.82 0.24
CA ASP A 239 2.02 7.09 -0.92
C ASP A 239 2.85 8.35 -0.64
N VAL A 240 4.18 8.24 -0.68
CA VAL A 240 5.08 9.36 -0.43
C VAL A 240 6.13 9.51 -1.53
N MET A 241 6.49 10.76 -1.82
CA MET A 241 7.57 11.12 -2.73
C MET A 241 8.71 11.78 -1.96
N VAL A 242 9.95 11.38 -2.25
CA VAL A 242 11.14 12.10 -1.78
C VAL A 242 11.24 13.41 -2.55
N THR A 243 11.34 14.50 -1.81
CA THR A 243 11.62 15.85 -2.35
C THR A 243 13.06 16.24 -2.00
N GLU A 244 13.52 17.39 -2.50
CA GLU A 244 14.84 17.92 -2.17
C GLU A 244 15.08 18.12 -0.66
N ASN A 245 14.01 18.30 0.13
CA ASN A 245 14.09 18.67 1.56
C ASN A 245 13.49 17.63 2.52
N GLY A 246 12.96 16.51 2.03
CA GLY A 246 12.28 15.52 2.86
C GLY A 246 11.37 14.62 2.04
N ILE A 247 10.15 14.40 2.53
CA ILE A 247 9.10 13.69 1.80
C ILE A 247 7.81 14.51 1.73
N GLU A 248 7.06 14.29 0.67
CA GLU A 248 5.69 14.77 0.46
C GLU A 248 4.74 13.56 0.47
N SER A 249 3.58 13.68 1.10
CA SER A 249 2.54 12.64 1.08
C SER A 249 1.52 12.98 0.00
N PHE A 250 1.20 12.02 -0.87
CA PHE A 250 0.09 12.14 -1.83
C PHE A 250 -1.27 11.84 -1.19
N THR A 251 -1.27 11.25 0.00
CA THR A 251 -2.46 10.87 0.77
C THR A 251 -2.63 11.75 2.01
N ASP A 252 -3.86 12.19 2.25
CA ASP A 252 -4.26 13.05 3.37
C ASP A 252 -5.41 12.48 4.23
N LEU A 253 -5.95 11.31 3.88
CA LEU A 253 -6.93 10.60 4.71
C LEU A 253 -6.48 10.48 6.17
N PRO A 254 -7.39 10.66 7.15
CA PRO A 254 -7.09 10.48 8.56
C PRO A 254 -6.44 9.12 8.83
N ARG A 255 -5.51 9.10 9.79
CA ARG A 255 -4.71 7.91 10.15
C ARG A 255 -5.13 7.36 11.52
N GLU A 256 -6.00 8.09 12.21
CA GLU A 256 -6.67 7.66 13.42
C GLU A 256 -7.61 6.50 13.12
N LEU A 257 -7.77 5.62 14.10
CA LEU A 257 -8.81 4.59 14.06
C LEU A 257 -10.19 5.26 14.20
N THR A 258 -10.79 5.64 13.08
CA THR A 258 -12.12 6.24 13.07
C THR A 258 -13.20 5.17 13.14
N ARG A 259 -14.35 5.55 13.69
CA ARG A 259 -15.52 4.67 13.78
C ARG A 259 -16.35 4.75 12.51
N VAL A 260 -16.86 3.59 12.08
CA VAL A 260 -17.85 3.45 11.01
C VAL A 260 -19.03 2.67 11.55
N VAL A 261 -20.22 2.97 11.01
CA VAL A 261 -21.54 2.48 11.46
C VAL A 261 -21.94 3.02 12.84
#